data_AF-A0AAE9WUW6-F1
#
_entry.id   AF-A0AAE9WUW6-F1
#
_cell.length_a   1.000
_cell.length_b   1.000
_cell.length_c   1.000
_cell.angle_alpha   90.00
_cell.angle_beta   90.00
_cell.angle_gamma   90.00
#
_symmetry.space_group_name_H-M   'P 1'
#
loop_
_entity.id
_entity.type
_entity.pdbx_description
1 polymer ?
#
loop_
_entity_poly.entity_id
_entity_poly.type
_entity_poly.pdbx_seq_one_letter_code
_entity_poly.pdbx_strand_id
1 'polypeptide(L)'
;MNKEACEKFKNVWTNFKYDSSNGNYKINDDGDFKKYCNNGNCASDLERINAASLYLFNEFFGDSSSLKNYGKNNIDIVEYIIISFSYMLSLLKNNENDSLKFFYTTYISNDKYKKAITRVEGCGNYKDLIDNKQDLTTIDIKKISKFYEPFKLLCEMYTEFDEHKKDCAESSKKANQFVEKYKELNGDSSITKNSSYSKVLCILLNDYDNFKKKCNDSSLFPTIDKTKITIKCPEQISEVTSSSSTANKLFIVLSIFGAIAIFLGISYKYSLFGFRKRAQKQYLREKIKNIKKKMNH
;
A
#
# COMPACT_ATOMS: atom_id res chain seq x y z
N MET A 1 -3.55 5.07 -11.34
CA MET A 1 -4.37 3.93 -11.85
C MET A 1 -4.43 3.91 -13.39
N ASN A 2 -4.61 2.73 -13.99
CA ASN A 2 -4.86 2.54 -15.42
C ASN A 2 -5.81 1.35 -15.68
N LYS A 3 -6.18 1.12 -16.95
CA LYS A 3 -7.08 0.04 -17.37
C LYS A 3 -6.56 -1.35 -17.00
N GLU A 4 -5.31 -1.65 -17.35
CA GLU A 4 -4.69 -2.95 -17.12
C GLU A 4 -4.65 -3.33 -15.63
N ALA A 5 -4.33 -2.38 -14.74
CA ALA A 5 -4.37 -2.60 -13.30
C ALA A 5 -5.78 -2.93 -12.82
N CYS A 6 -6.77 -2.17 -13.29
CA CYS A 6 -8.16 -2.41 -12.92
C CYS A 6 -8.71 -3.74 -13.44
N GLU A 7 -8.22 -4.24 -14.58
CA GLU A 7 -8.54 -5.58 -15.06
C GLU A 7 -8.06 -6.67 -14.10
N LYS A 8 -6.87 -6.53 -13.49
CA LYS A 8 -6.39 -7.47 -12.46
C LYS A 8 -7.30 -7.51 -11.23
N PHE A 9 -7.77 -6.35 -10.77
CA PHE A 9 -8.74 -6.28 -9.67
C PHE A 9 -10.10 -6.85 -10.07
N LYS A 10 -10.57 -6.56 -11.29
CA LYS A 10 -11.82 -7.10 -11.84
C LYS A 10 -11.81 -8.62 -11.92
N ASN A 11 -10.67 -9.22 -12.26
CA ASN A 11 -10.50 -10.68 -12.23
C ASN A 11 -10.72 -11.25 -10.82
N VAL A 12 -10.20 -10.59 -9.79
CA VAL A 12 -10.46 -11.00 -8.41
C VAL A 12 -11.94 -10.88 -8.07
N TRP A 13 -12.60 -9.76 -8.35
CA TRP A 13 -14.03 -9.59 -8.01
C TRP A 13 -14.96 -10.55 -8.76
N THR A 14 -14.58 -10.95 -9.97
CA THR A 14 -15.37 -11.88 -10.80
C THR A 14 -15.26 -13.31 -10.26
N ASN A 15 -14.05 -13.71 -9.86
CA ASN A 15 -13.76 -15.08 -9.44
C ASN A 15 -13.91 -15.30 -7.93
N PHE A 16 -13.84 -14.24 -7.14
CA PHE A 16 -13.91 -14.27 -5.68
C PHE A 16 -15.22 -13.65 -5.19
N LYS A 17 -16.25 -14.49 -5.02
CA LYS A 17 -17.60 -14.04 -4.65
C LYS A 17 -17.91 -14.32 -3.20
N TYR A 18 -18.39 -13.31 -2.49
CA TYR A 18 -18.97 -13.47 -1.17
C TYR A 18 -20.42 -13.92 -1.29
N ASP A 19 -20.76 -15.03 -0.64
CA ASP A 19 -22.12 -15.52 -0.50
C ASP A 19 -22.68 -15.03 0.84
N SER A 20 -23.50 -13.98 0.81
CA SER A 20 -24.07 -13.38 2.02
C SER A 20 -25.03 -14.31 2.77
N SER A 21 -25.63 -15.28 2.08
CA SER A 21 -26.56 -16.24 2.68
C SER A 21 -25.80 -17.23 3.55
N ASN A 22 -24.65 -17.71 3.05
CA ASN A 22 -23.80 -18.67 3.74
C ASN A 22 -22.71 -18.00 4.60
N GLY A 23 -22.49 -16.69 4.42
CA GLY A 23 -21.47 -15.92 5.12
C GLY A 23 -20.03 -16.28 4.76
N ASN A 24 -19.80 -16.82 3.55
CA ASN A 24 -18.51 -17.37 3.14
C ASN A 24 -18.08 -16.95 1.73
N TYR A 25 -16.82 -17.17 1.40
CA TYR A 25 -16.26 -16.92 0.07
C TYR A 25 -16.23 -18.16 -0.80
N LYS A 26 -16.61 -17.97 -2.07
CA LYS A 26 -16.48 -18.96 -3.13
C LYS A 26 -15.47 -18.47 -4.17
N ILE A 27 -14.57 -19.36 -4.56
CA ILE A 27 -13.65 -19.16 -5.67
C ILE A 27 -14.25 -19.93 -6.86
N ASN A 28 -14.63 -19.22 -7.91
CA ASN A 28 -15.20 -19.83 -9.12
C ASN A 28 -14.12 -20.31 -10.10
N ASP A 29 -12.90 -19.80 -9.98
CA ASP A 29 -11.76 -20.20 -10.79
C ASP A 29 -10.90 -21.23 -10.04
N ASP A 30 -10.82 -22.42 -10.61
CA ASP A 30 -10.10 -23.54 -10.03
C ASP A 30 -8.58 -23.51 -10.30
N GLY A 31 -8.07 -22.59 -11.14
CA GLY A 31 -6.67 -22.55 -11.55
C GLY A 31 -5.84 -21.45 -10.87
N ASP A 32 -6.13 -20.18 -11.19
CA ASP A 32 -5.19 -19.08 -10.90
C ASP A 32 -5.12 -18.68 -9.44
N PHE A 33 -6.18 -18.92 -8.66
CA PHE A 33 -6.17 -18.64 -7.23
C PHE A 33 -5.65 -19.83 -6.42
N LYS A 34 -5.93 -21.08 -6.85
CA LYS A 34 -5.54 -22.29 -6.11
C LYS A 34 -4.03 -22.45 -5.98
N LYS A 35 -3.23 -21.96 -6.95
CA LYS A 35 -1.76 -21.97 -6.87
C LYS A 35 -1.21 -21.17 -5.68
N TYR A 36 -1.99 -20.23 -5.15
CA TYR A 36 -1.61 -19.44 -3.96
C TYR A 36 -2.16 -20.02 -2.65
N CYS A 37 -3.04 -21.03 -2.71
CA CYS A 37 -3.49 -21.78 -1.55
C CYS A 37 -2.39 -22.71 -1.00
N ASN A 38 -2.45 -23.10 0.27
CA ASN A 38 -1.57 -24.14 0.80
C ASN A 38 -2.07 -25.50 0.29
N ASN A 39 -1.17 -26.36 -0.19
CA ASN A 39 -1.52 -27.69 -0.73
C ASN A 39 -2.60 -27.66 -1.84
N GLY A 40 -2.72 -26.55 -2.58
CA GLY A 40 -3.73 -26.39 -3.63
C GLY A 40 -5.18 -26.26 -3.13
N ASN A 41 -5.41 -26.15 -1.82
CA ASN A 41 -6.75 -26.01 -1.25
C ASN A 41 -6.81 -24.82 -0.28
N CYS A 42 -7.74 -23.89 -0.53
CA CYS A 42 -8.06 -22.81 0.41
C CYS A 42 -9.29 -23.24 1.21
N ALA A 43 -9.05 -23.89 2.35
CA ALA A 43 -10.08 -24.51 3.17
C ALA A 43 -10.93 -23.46 3.90
N SER A 44 -10.29 -22.39 4.39
CA SER A 44 -10.95 -21.29 5.11
C SER A 44 -11.12 -20.04 4.25
N ASP A 45 -12.07 -19.17 4.63
CA ASP A 45 -12.26 -17.89 3.97
C ASP A 45 -11.04 -16.97 4.10
N LEU A 46 -10.32 -17.04 5.21
CA LEU A 46 -9.07 -16.31 5.39
C LEU A 46 -7.98 -16.80 4.43
N GLU A 47 -7.86 -18.12 4.20
CA GLU A 47 -6.96 -18.66 3.18
C GLU A 47 -7.36 -18.24 1.77
N ARG A 48 -8.66 -18.21 1.48
CA ARG A 48 -9.21 -17.73 0.21
C ARG A 48 -8.83 -16.26 -0.04
N ILE A 49 -9.04 -15.38 0.95
CA ILE A 49 -8.65 -13.96 0.88
C ILE A 49 -7.14 -13.83 0.72
N ASN A 50 -6.36 -14.63 1.45
CA ASN A 50 -4.91 -14.65 1.33
C ASN A 50 -4.44 -15.04 -0.08
N ALA A 51 -5.07 -16.06 -0.69
CA ALA A 51 -4.78 -16.45 -2.06
C ALA A 51 -5.10 -15.34 -3.07
N ALA A 52 -6.24 -14.65 -2.91
CA ALA A 52 -6.60 -13.50 -3.73
C ALA A 52 -5.60 -12.34 -3.59
N SER A 53 -5.12 -12.07 -2.36
CA SER A 53 -4.09 -11.06 -2.10
C SER A 53 -2.76 -11.44 -2.77
N LEU A 54 -2.28 -12.67 -2.60
CA LEU A 54 -1.05 -13.16 -3.24
C LEU A 54 -1.13 -13.14 -4.77
N TYR A 55 -2.29 -13.47 -5.34
CA TYR A 55 -2.55 -13.32 -6.77
C TYR A 55 -2.27 -11.88 -7.22
N LEU A 56 -2.88 -10.88 -6.57
CA LEU A 56 -2.68 -9.48 -6.94
C LEU A 56 -1.20 -9.07 -6.78
N PHE A 57 -0.55 -9.41 -5.67
CA PHE A 57 0.87 -9.10 -5.51
C PHE A 57 1.73 -9.74 -6.59
N ASN A 58 1.42 -10.97 -7.01
CA ASN A 58 2.15 -11.60 -8.08
C ASN A 58 1.86 -10.99 -9.45
N GLU A 59 0.61 -10.66 -9.75
CA GLU A 59 0.24 -10.00 -11.01
C GLU A 59 0.89 -8.62 -11.15
N PHE A 60 1.05 -7.89 -10.04
CA PHE A 60 1.64 -6.55 -10.05
C PHE A 60 3.15 -6.51 -9.82
N PHE A 61 3.73 -7.48 -9.10
CA PHE A 61 5.13 -7.39 -8.65
C PHE A 61 5.94 -8.67 -8.88
N GLY A 62 5.32 -9.74 -9.38
CA GLY A 62 5.90 -11.08 -9.43
C GLY A 62 6.75 -11.41 -10.65
N ASP A 63 6.51 -10.81 -11.82
CA ASP A 63 7.35 -11.00 -13.02
C ASP A 63 7.91 -9.66 -13.55
N SER A 64 8.99 -9.79 -14.31
CA SER A 64 9.65 -8.76 -15.09
C SER A 64 8.75 -8.07 -16.13
N SER A 65 7.73 -8.76 -16.64
CA SER A 65 6.75 -8.26 -17.62
C SER A 65 5.57 -7.52 -16.97
N SER A 66 5.17 -7.93 -15.76
CA SER A 66 4.07 -7.41 -14.95
C SER A 66 4.11 -5.92 -14.64
N LEU A 67 5.27 -5.26 -14.82
CA LEU A 67 5.49 -3.86 -14.44
C LEU A 67 5.86 -2.91 -15.58
N LYS A 68 6.03 -3.39 -16.82
CA LYS A 68 6.48 -2.51 -17.92
C LYS A 68 5.47 -1.38 -18.25
N ASN A 69 4.20 -1.54 -17.86
CA ASN A 69 3.12 -0.61 -18.18
C ASN A 69 2.70 0.30 -17.02
N TYR A 70 3.32 0.15 -15.85
CA TYR A 70 2.96 0.88 -14.63
C TYR A 70 4.18 1.71 -14.25
N GLY A 71 4.12 3.01 -14.56
CA GLY A 71 5.22 3.95 -14.30
C GLY A 71 5.67 3.93 -12.82
N LYS A 72 6.72 4.70 -12.50
CA LYS A 72 7.38 4.75 -11.17
C LYS A 72 6.47 4.85 -9.92
N ASN A 73 5.17 5.10 -10.07
CA ASN A 73 4.18 5.20 -9.00
C ASN A 73 3.46 3.87 -8.67
N ASN A 74 4.18 2.74 -8.74
CA ASN A 74 3.69 1.42 -8.27
C ASN A 74 3.31 1.40 -6.79
N ILE A 75 3.73 2.43 -6.07
CA ILE A 75 3.47 2.67 -4.66
C ILE A 75 1.96 2.67 -4.40
N ASP A 76 1.12 3.30 -5.23
CA ASP A 76 -0.33 3.44 -5.01
C ASP A 76 -1.12 2.11 -5.17
N ILE A 77 -0.58 1.15 -5.92
CA ILE A 77 -1.22 -0.16 -6.12
C ILE A 77 -1.30 -0.95 -4.81
N VAL A 78 -0.29 -0.83 -3.94
CA VAL A 78 -0.29 -1.52 -2.66
C VAL A 78 -1.45 -1.03 -1.78
N GLU A 79 -1.72 0.27 -1.76
CA GLU A 79 -2.90 0.84 -1.10
C GLU A 79 -4.21 0.20 -1.60
N TYR A 80 -4.37 0.04 -2.92
CA TYR A 80 -5.56 -0.58 -3.49
C TYR A 80 -5.70 -2.07 -3.19
N ILE A 81 -4.59 -2.81 -3.13
CA ILE A 81 -4.60 -4.20 -2.65
C ILE A 81 -5.04 -4.24 -1.19
N ILE A 82 -4.51 -3.35 -0.34
CA ILE A 82 -4.90 -3.23 1.08
C ILE A 82 -6.38 -2.93 1.24
N ILE A 83 -6.92 -1.97 0.49
CA ILE A 83 -8.34 -1.63 0.48
C ILE A 83 -9.19 -2.85 0.09
N SER A 84 -8.78 -3.58 -0.96
CA SER A 84 -9.50 -4.74 -1.48
C SER A 84 -9.65 -5.85 -0.43
N PHE A 85 -8.55 -6.29 0.18
CA PHE A 85 -8.65 -7.36 1.18
C PHE A 85 -9.24 -6.87 2.51
N SER A 86 -9.05 -5.59 2.89
CA SER A 86 -9.72 -5.01 4.07
C SER A 86 -11.23 -5.09 3.94
N TYR A 87 -11.76 -4.76 2.75
CA TYR A 87 -13.16 -4.94 2.44
C TYR A 87 -13.59 -6.40 2.54
N MET A 88 -12.83 -7.32 1.94
CA MET A 88 -13.18 -8.75 2.01
C MET A 88 -13.22 -9.28 3.44
N LEU A 89 -12.22 -8.94 4.25
CA LEU A 89 -12.17 -9.31 5.65
C LEU A 89 -13.33 -8.69 6.45
N SER A 90 -13.74 -7.46 6.13
CA SER A 90 -14.86 -6.79 6.81
C SER A 90 -16.22 -7.44 6.60
N LEU A 91 -16.35 -8.32 5.60
CA LEU A 91 -17.57 -9.09 5.33
C LEU A 91 -17.66 -10.39 6.14
N LEU A 92 -16.57 -10.85 6.77
CA LEU A 92 -16.59 -12.06 7.58
C LEU A 92 -17.29 -11.80 8.93
N LYS A 93 -18.18 -12.71 9.33
CA LYS A 93 -18.87 -12.66 10.64
C LYS A 93 -18.03 -13.37 11.68
N ASN A 94 -17.13 -12.71 12.41
CA ASN A 94 -16.42 -13.33 13.55
C ASN A 94 -15.99 -12.30 14.61
N ASN A 95 -16.34 -12.54 15.87
CA ASN A 95 -16.20 -11.57 16.98
C ASN A 95 -14.81 -11.53 17.67
N GLU A 96 -13.86 -12.40 17.32
CA GLU A 96 -12.55 -12.50 18.02
C GLU A 96 -11.32 -12.15 17.15
N ASN A 97 -11.47 -12.05 15.81
CA ASN A 97 -10.37 -11.92 14.83
C ASN A 97 -10.45 -10.65 13.95
N ASP A 98 -11.16 -9.63 14.42
CA ASP A 98 -11.57 -8.40 13.70
C ASP A 98 -10.45 -7.46 13.23
N SER A 99 -9.18 -7.86 13.33
CA SER A 99 -8.07 -6.97 13.00
C SER A 99 -7.33 -7.41 11.74
N LEU A 100 -7.13 -6.45 10.85
CA LEU A 100 -6.18 -6.55 9.76
C LEU A 100 -4.77 -6.94 10.27
N LYS A 101 -4.47 -6.58 11.53
CA LYS A 101 -3.30 -7.06 12.29
C LYS A 101 -3.26 -8.59 12.41
N PHE A 102 -4.35 -9.27 12.76
CA PHE A 102 -4.39 -10.73 12.83
C PHE A 102 -4.11 -11.37 11.47
N PHE A 103 -4.80 -10.90 10.43
CA PHE A 103 -4.54 -11.36 9.06
C PHE A 103 -3.07 -11.17 8.67
N TYR A 104 -2.52 -9.99 8.99
CA TYR A 104 -1.14 -9.66 8.73
C TYR A 104 -0.16 -10.58 9.47
N THR A 105 -0.34 -10.79 10.77
CA THR A 105 0.55 -11.67 11.56
C THR A 105 0.49 -13.12 11.09
N THR A 106 -0.71 -13.59 10.71
CA THR A 106 -0.95 -14.99 10.35
C THR A 106 -0.48 -15.30 8.92
N TYR A 107 -0.80 -14.44 7.96
CA TYR A 107 -0.62 -14.75 6.53
C TYR A 107 0.50 -13.96 5.87
N ILE A 108 0.64 -12.66 6.16
CA ILE A 108 1.64 -11.80 5.50
C ILE A 108 3.07 -12.13 5.97
N SER A 109 3.22 -12.72 7.16
CA SER A 109 4.53 -13.16 7.68
C SER A 109 5.02 -14.50 7.11
N ASN A 110 4.24 -15.15 6.24
CA ASN A 110 4.56 -16.43 5.60
C ASN A 110 5.62 -16.28 4.49
N ASP A 111 6.34 -17.36 4.20
CA ASP A 111 7.36 -17.44 3.14
C ASP A 111 6.83 -17.09 1.74
N LYS A 112 5.54 -17.29 1.46
CA LYS A 112 4.93 -16.85 0.19
C LYS A 112 5.03 -15.33 -0.05
N TYR A 113 4.96 -14.52 1.00
CA TYR A 113 5.14 -13.06 0.92
C TYR A 113 6.61 -12.62 0.95
N LYS A 114 7.52 -13.52 1.33
CA LYS A 114 8.97 -13.32 1.24
C LYS A 114 9.53 -13.63 -0.14
N LYS A 115 8.67 -13.92 -1.13
CA LYS A 115 9.07 -14.08 -2.54
C LYS A 115 9.80 -12.80 -2.99
N ALA A 116 11.02 -12.99 -3.49
CA ALA A 116 11.88 -11.89 -3.87
C ALA A 116 11.29 -11.06 -5.02
N ILE A 117 11.40 -9.74 -4.91
CA ILE A 117 11.11 -8.78 -5.98
C ILE A 117 12.34 -7.89 -6.19
N THR A 118 12.53 -7.41 -7.41
CA THR A 118 13.76 -6.67 -7.77
C THR A 118 13.51 -5.25 -8.29
N ARG A 119 12.23 -4.84 -8.39
CA ARG A 119 11.83 -3.64 -9.16
C ARG A 119 11.35 -2.47 -8.32
N VAL A 120 11.15 -2.66 -7.01
CA VAL A 120 10.74 -1.60 -6.11
C VAL A 120 11.90 -1.28 -5.19
N GLU A 121 12.48 -0.10 -5.37
CA GLU A 121 13.61 0.37 -4.55
C GLU A 121 13.22 0.36 -3.07
N GLY A 122 14.08 -0.21 -2.23
CA GLY A 122 13.82 -0.36 -0.80
C GLY A 122 12.89 -1.52 -0.40
N CYS A 123 12.37 -2.30 -1.36
CA CYS A 123 11.54 -3.48 -1.10
C CYS A 123 12.16 -4.73 -1.74
N GLY A 124 12.57 -5.70 -0.93
CA GLY A 124 13.12 -6.96 -1.39
C GLY A 124 12.07 -8.05 -1.65
N ASN A 125 10.85 -7.91 -1.14
CA ASN A 125 9.77 -8.89 -1.31
C ASN A 125 8.37 -8.25 -1.16
N TYR A 126 7.30 -9.04 -1.30
CA TYR A 126 5.92 -8.53 -1.16
C TYR A 126 5.59 -8.04 0.27
N LYS A 127 6.16 -8.69 1.29
CA LYS A 127 6.00 -8.24 2.68
C LYS A 127 6.56 -6.82 2.84
N ASP A 128 7.74 -6.53 2.29
CA ASP A 128 8.35 -5.20 2.38
C ASP A 128 7.47 -4.11 1.74
N LEU A 129 6.76 -4.44 0.64
CA LEU A 129 5.78 -3.52 0.03
C LEU A 129 4.67 -3.13 1.02
N ILE A 130 4.15 -4.12 1.76
CA ILE A 130 3.08 -3.93 2.74
C ILE A 130 3.61 -3.22 3.98
N ASP A 131 4.81 -3.57 4.45
CA ASP A 131 5.45 -2.96 5.62
C ASP A 131 5.71 -1.47 5.42
N ASN A 132 6.04 -1.06 4.19
CA ASN A 132 6.17 0.35 3.84
C ASN A 132 4.82 1.10 3.86
N LYS A 133 3.70 0.38 4.03
CA LYS A 133 2.34 0.90 4.23
C LYS A 133 1.80 0.58 5.62
N GLN A 134 2.68 0.45 6.61
CA GLN A 134 2.31 0.13 8.00
C GLN A 134 1.14 0.98 8.51
N ASP A 135 1.16 2.26 8.17
CA ASP A 135 0.12 3.25 8.46
C ASP A 135 -1.30 2.86 8.04
N LEU A 136 -1.46 2.00 7.02
CA LEU A 136 -2.76 1.46 6.62
C LEU A 136 -3.02 0.08 7.23
N THR A 137 -1.97 -0.68 7.53
CA THR A 137 -2.14 -2.01 8.12
C THR A 137 -2.48 -2.00 9.61
N THR A 138 -2.30 -0.87 10.29
CA THR A 138 -2.54 -0.70 11.73
C THR A 138 -3.90 -0.09 12.06
N ILE A 139 -4.70 0.33 11.06
CA ILE A 139 -5.97 1.02 11.28
C ILE A 139 -7.16 0.07 11.23
N ASP A 140 -8.31 0.59 11.66
CA ASP A 140 -9.61 -0.06 11.65
C ASP A 140 -9.99 -0.52 10.24
N ILE A 141 -10.17 -1.83 10.13
CA ILE A 141 -10.55 -2.52 8.90
C ILE A 141 -11.89 -2.03 8.34
N LYS A 142 -12.85 -1.69 9.22
CA LYS A 142 -14.18 -1.19 8.84
C LYS A 142 -14.11 0.21 8.24
N LYS A 143 -13.09 0.98 8.59
CA LYS A 143 -12.86 2.31 8.02
C LYS A 143 -12.10 2.23 6.69
N ILE A 144 -11.09 1.37 6.59
CA ILE A 144 -10.38 1.12 5.31
C ILE A 144 -11.35 0.54 4.27
N SER A 145 -12.24 -0.37 4.68
CA SER A 145 -13.19 -1.00 3.76
C SER A 145 -14.16 0.00 3.11
N LYS A 146 -14.44 1.16 3.73
CA LYS A 146 -15.27 2.21 3.13
C LYS A 146 -14.68 2.77 1.82
N PHE A 147 -13.36 2.66 1.63
CA PHE A 147 -12.69 3.10 0.39
C PHE A 147 -12.89 2.15 -0.78
N TYR A 148 -13.38 0.93 -0.54
CA TYR A 148 -13.53 -0.07 -1.57
C TYR A 148 -14.56 0.30 -2.63
N GLU A 149 -15.72 0.85 -2.23
CA GLU A 149 -16.75 1.26 -3.19
C GLU A 149 -16.25 2.31 -4.20
N PRO A 150 -15.69 3.47 -3.78
CA PRO A 150 -15.17 4.45 -4.73
C PRO A 150 -13.99 3.91 -5.54
N PHE A 151 -13.11 3.10 -4.93
CA PHE A 151 -12.04 2.42 -5.68
C PHE A 151 -12.60 1.50 -6.79
N LYS A 152 -13.62 0.70 -6.46
CA LYS A 152 -14.26 -0.20 -7.43
C LYS A 152 -14.89 0.58 -8.58
N LEU A 153 -15.65 1.65 -8.26
CA LEU A 153 -16.25 2.53 -9.26
C LEU A 153 -15.19 3.20 -10.16
N LEU A 154 -14.07 3.63 -9.58
CA LEU A 154 -12.93 4.15 -10.33
C LEU A 154 -12.42 3.11 -11.33
N CYS A 155 -12.27 1.86 -10.92
CA CYS A 155 -11.84 0.80 -11.81
C CYS A 155 -12.86 0.39 -12.87
N GLU A 156 -14.16 0.41 -12.55
CA GLU A 156 -15.22 0.23 -13.55
C GLU A 156 -15.11 1.31 -14.63
N MET A 157 -14.90 2.59 -14.26
CA MET A 157 -14.64 3.66 -15.23
C MET A 157 -13.44 3.35 -16.14
N TYR A 158 -12.30 2.93 -15.58
CA TYR A 158 -11.10 2.60 -16.37
C TYR A 158 -11.29 1.38 -17.29
N THR A 159 -12.03 0.35 -16.85
CA THR A 159 -12.19 -0.90 -17.61
C THR A 159 -13.23 -0.80 -18.72
N GLU A 160 -14.29 -0.02 -18.49
CA GLU A 160 -15.35 0.23 -19.48
C GLU A 160 -14.97 1.30 -20.51
N PHE A 161 -13.92 2.08 -20.24
CA PHE A 161 -13.42 3.10 -21.16
C PHE A 161 -12.75 2.49 -22.40
N ASP A 162 -13.16 2.98 -23.57
CA ASP A 162 -12.57 2.70 -24.87
C ASP A 162 -11.57 3.81 -25.21
N GLU A 163 -10.26 3.53 -25.05
CA GLU A 163 -9.19 4.50 -25.28
C GLU A 163 -9.09 4.96 -26.75
N HIS A 164 -9.64 4.19 -27.71
CA HIS A 164 -9.63 4.55 -29.13
C HIS A 164 -10.73 5.55 -29.47
N LYS A 165 -11.94 5.34 -28.95
CA LYS A 165 -13.07 6.25 -29.17
C LYS A 165 -12.97 7.50 -28.30
N LYS A 166 -12.37 7.37 -27.11
CA LYS A 166 -12.35 8.39 -26.05
C LYS A 166 -13.75 8.91 -25.69
N ASP A 167 -14.76 8.09 -25.93
CA ASP A 167 -16.14 8.32 -25.52
C ASP A 167 -16.27 8.01 -24.04
N CYS A 168 -16.90 8.92 -23.32
CA CYS A 168 -17.03 8.87 -21.86
C CYS A 168 -18.48 8.84 -21.39
N ALA A 169 -19.45 8.60 -22.28
CA ALA A 169 -20.86 8.54 -21.91
C ALA A 169 -21.13 7.53 -20.79
N GLU A 170 -20.62 6.30 -20.89
CA GLU A 170 -20.85 5.28 -19.87
C GLU A 170 -20.04 5.53 -18.60
N SER A 171 -18.76 5.89 -18.75
CA SER A 171 -17.88 6.25 -17.62
C SER A 171 -18.40 7.47 -16.83
N SER A 172 -19.12 8.39 -17.47
CA SER A 172 -19.71 9.57 -16.81
C SER A 172 -20.80 9.20 -15.79
N LYS A 173 -21.60 8.15 -16.06
CA LYS A 173 -22.61 7.65 -15.13
C LYS A 173 -21.95 7.12 -13.85
N LYS A 174 -20.88 6.34 -14.03
CA LYS A 174 -20.06 5.83 -12.92
C LYS A 174 -19.31 6.95 -12.19
N ALA A 175 -18.89 7.99 -12.90
CA ALA A 175 -18.26 9.17 -12.32
C ALA A 175 -19.18 9.90 -11.33
N ASN A 176 -20.48 9.99 -11.62
CA ASN A 176 -21.46 10.55 -10.69
C ASN A 176 -21.49 9.77 -9.37
N GLN A 177 -21.59 8.44 -9.44
CA GLN A 177 -21.58 7.56 -8.27
C GLN A 177 -20.26 7.65 -7.50
N PHE A 178 -19.13 7.70 -8.22
CA PHE A 178 -17.81 7.90 -7.61
C PHE A 178 -17.75 9.20 -6.80
N VAL A 179 -18.21 10.32 -7.38
CA VAL A 179 -18.14 11.64 -6.74
C VAL A 179 -19.05 11.71 -5.51
N GLU A 180 -20.21 11.07 -5.54
CA GLU A 180 -21.08 10.94 -4.38
C GLU A 180 -20.38 10.21 -3.23
N LYS A 181 -19.86 9.00 -3.50
CA LYS A 181 -19.12 8.20 -2.51
C LYS A 181 -17.86 8.90 -2.01
N TYR A 182 -17.15 9.60 -2.89
CA TYR A 182 -15.99 10.40 -2.50
C TYR A 182 -16.36 11.52 -1.53
N LYS A 183 -17.48 12.24 -1.78
CA LYS A 183 -17.96 13.30 -0.89
C LYS A 183 -18.36 12.78 0.48
N GLU A 184 -18.99 11.59 0.55
CA GLU A 184 -19.29 10.93 1.82
C GLU A 184 -18.01 10.68 2.64
N LEU A 185 -16.96 10.12 2.01
CA LEU A 185 -15.68 9.88 2.68
C LEU A 185 -14.97 11.18 3.10
N ASN A 186 -15.01 12.20 2.25
CA ASN A 186 -14.41 13.51 2.55
C ASN A 186 -15.19 14.28 3.65
N GLY A 187 -16.48 13.99 3.84
CA GLY A 187 -17.26 14.51 4.96
C GLY A 187 -17.01 13.83 6.29
N ASP A 188 -16.49 12.60 6.29
CA ASP A 188 -16.21 11.83 7.51
C ASP A 188 -14.94 12.37 8.21
N SER A 189 -15.14 13.09 9.32
CA SER A 189 -14.02 13.66 10.08
C SER A 189 -13.04 12.62 10.65
N SER A 190 -13.48 11.36 10.82
CA SER A 190 -12.61 10.28 11.27
C SER A 190 -11.66 9.79 10.17
N ILE A 191 -11.98 10.10 8.91
CA ILE A 191 -11.18 9.85 7.72
C ILE A 191 -10.27 11.06 7.45
N THR A 192 -10.83 12.26 7.37
CA THR A 192 -10.08 13.46 6.95
C THR A 192 -9.08 14.01 7.97
N LYS A 193 -9.24 13.70 9.27
CA LYS A 193 -8.25 14.07 10.30
C LYS A 193 -7.12 13.05 10.43
N ASN A 194 -7.25 11.88 9.84
CA ASN A 194 -6.24 10.83 9.89
C ASN A 194 -5.34 10.95 8.65
N SER A 195 -4.03 11.07 8.86
CA SER A 195 -3.06 11.28 7.77
C SER A 195 -3.04 10.14 6.75
N SER A 196 -3.18 8.90 7.20
CA SER A 196 -3.15 7.71 6.35
C SER A 196 -4.39 7.61 5.47
N TYR A 197 -5.58 7.79 6.05
CA TYR A 197 -6.84 7.82 5.30
C TYR A 197 -6.91 8.98 4.32
N SER A 198 -6.40 10.14 4.74
CA SER A 198 -6.28 11.31 3.89
C SER A 198 -5.39 11.05 2.68
N LYS A 199 -4.30 10.29 2.85
CA LYS A 199 -3.44 9.87 1.74
C LYS A 199 -4.19 8.98 0.73
N VAL A 200 -5.01 8.03 1.20
CA VAL A 200 -5.83 7.19 0.32
C VAL A 200 -6.87 8.03 -0.44
N LEU A 201 -7.52 8.99 0.23
CA LEU A 201 -8.43 9.93 -0.44
C LEU A 201 -7.72 10.72 -1.54
N CYS A 202 -6.48 11.14 -1.31
CA CYS A 202 -5.69 11.84 -2.31
C CYS A 202 -5.32 10.96 -3.50
N ILE A 203 -4.98 9.70 -3.27
CA ILE A 203 -4.69 8.73 -4.34
C ILE A 203 -5.93 8.55 -5.23
N LEU A 204 -7.11 8.32 -4.63
CA LEU A 204 -8.38 8.19 -5.36
C LEU A 204 -8.73 9.46 -6.16
N LEU A 205 -8.55 10.64 -5.57
CA LEU A 205 -8.83 11.92 -6.23
C LEU A 205 -7.89 12.13 -7.42
N ASN A 206 -6.59 11.89 -7.23
CA ASN A 206 -5.60 12.05 -8.29
C ASN A 206 -5.86 11.09 -9.45
N ASP A 207 -6.21 9.84 -9.15
CA ASP A 207 -6.55 8.86 -10.19
C ASP A 207 -7.84 9.21 -10.93
N TYR A 208 -8.86 9.72 -10.24
CA TYR A 208 -10.06 10.25 -10.87
C TYR A 208 -9.76 11.44 -11.78
N ASP A 209 -8.99 12.42 -11.31
CA ASP A 209 -8.58 13.59 -12.11
C ASP A 209 -7.75 13.17 -13.34
N ASN A 210 -6.90 12.14 -13.19
CA ASN A 210 -6.14 11.57 -14.29
C ASN A 210 -7.04 10.84 -15.29
N PHE A 211 -8.07 10.13 -14.83
CA PHE A 211 -9.06 9.51 -15.70
C PHE A 211 -9.81 10.57 -16.51
N LYS A 212 -10.28 11.66 -15.88
CA LYS A 212 -10.97 12.76 -16.55
C LYS A 212 -10.20 13.33 -17.73
N LYS A 213 -8.88 13.44 -17.62
CA LYS A 213 -7.98 13.94 -18.68
C LYS A 213 -7.91 13.03 -19.90
N LYS A 214 -8.29 11.75 -19.79
CA LYS A 214 -8.33 10.81 -20.93
C LYS A 214 -9.54 11.02 -21.84
N CYS A 215 -10.58 11.67 -21.34
CA CYS A 215 -11.81 11.93 -22.07
C CYS A 215 -11.68 13.11 -23.03
N ASN A 216 -12.30 13.00 -24.21
CA ASN A 216 -12.39 14.12 -25.15
C ASN A 216 -13.20 15.29 -24.59
N ASP A 217 -14.27 14.98 -23.86
CA ASP A 217 -15.11 15.97 -23.19
C ASP A 217 -15.10 15.76 -21.67
N SER A 218 -14.16 16.45 -21.01
CA SER A 218 -14.05 16.43 -19.55
C SER A 218 -15.20 17.14 -18.83
N SER A 219 -16.06 17.90 -19.55
CA SER A 219 -17.21 18.59 -18.97
C SER A 219 -18.34 17.65 -18.54
N LEU A 220 -18.35 16.43 -19.11
CA LEU A 220 -19.27 15.34 -18.73
C LEU A 220 -19.02 14.82 -17.32
N PHE A 221 -17.87 15.12 -16.72
CA PHE A 221 -17.49 14.63 -15.41
C PHE A 221 -17.81 15.67 -14.34
N PRO A 222 -18.45 15.25 -13.23
CA PRO A 222 -18.65 16.15 -12.11
C PRO A 222 -17.31 16.70 -11.62
N THR A 223 -17.33 17.96 -11.21
CA THR A 223 -16.16 18.57 -10.59
C THR A 223 -16.23 18.33 -9.09
N ILE A 224 -15.14 17.80 -8.54
CA ILE A 224 -14.94 17.77 -7.09
C ILE A 224 -14.34 19.12 -6.72
N ASP A 225 -15.09 19.92 -5.96
CA ASP A 225 -14.63 21.21 -5.47
C ASP A 225 -13.52 21.00 -4.45
N LYS A 226 -12.27 21.19 -4.90
CA LYS A 226 -11.08 21.01 -4.07
C LYS A 226 -11.03 21.97 -2.88
N THR A 227 -11.76 23.09 -2.92
CA THR A 227 -11.83 24.03 -1.78
C THR A 227 -12.62 23.48 -0.60
N LYS A 228 -13.51 22.50 -0.85
CA LYS A 228 -14.28 21.77 0.17
C LYS A 228 -13.58 20.51 0.67
N ILE A 229 -12.39 20.20 0.13
CA ILE A 229 -11.56 19.10 0.59
C ILE A 229 -10.70 19.63 1.72
N THR A 230 -10.94 19.14 2.94
CA THR A 230 -10.21 19.54 4.14
C THR A 230 -8.74 19.08 4.10
N ILE A 231 -8.43 18.14 3.21
CA ILE A 231 -7.14 17.49 3.07
C ILE A 231 -6.28 18.21 2.02
N LYS A 232 -5.04 18.52 2.37
CA LYS A 232 -4.04 18.95 1.39
C LYS A 232 -3.38 17.73 0.76
N CYS A 233 -3.79 17.40 -0.44
CA CYS A 233 -3.12 16.37 -1.24
C CYS A 233 -1.79 16.92 -1.77
N PRO A 234 -0.67 16.18 -1.63
CA PRO A 234 0.55 16.53 -2.34
C PRO A 234 0.23 16.55 -3.84
N GLU A 235 0.54 17.65 -4.53
CA GLU A 235 0.55 17.66 -5.99
C GLU A 235 1.58 16.63 -6.44
N GLN A 236 1.12 15.48 -6.92
CA GLN A 236 2.00 14.61 -7.67
C GLN A 236 2.28 15.33 -8.98
N ILE A 237 3.56 15.66 -9.20
CA ILE A 237 4.07 16.20 -10.45
C ILE A 237 3.71 15.19 -11.54
N SER A 238 2.55 15.37 -12.17
CA SER A 238 2.24 14.72 -13.43
C SER A 238 3.21 15.32 -14.43
N GLU A 239 4.25 14.57 -14.77
CA GLU A 239 5.21 14.92 -15.81
C GLU A 239 4.50 14.84 -17.17
N VAL A 240 3.66 15.84 -17.44
CA VAL A 240 3.36 16.30 -18.78
C VAL A 240 4.35 17.41 -19.03
N THR A 241 5.38 17.08 -19.81
CA THR A 241 6.32 17.96 -20.50
C THR A 241 6.03 19.46 -20.34
N SER A 242 6.57 20.07 -19.29
CA SER A 242 6.93 21.49 -19.30
C SER A 242 8.13 21.67 -18.37
N SER A 243 9.21 22.15 -18.97
CA SER A 243 10.53 22.31 -18.38
C SER A 243 10.54 23.27 -17.18
N SER A 244 10.75 22.75 -15.97
CA SER A 244 11.19 23.48 -14.77
C SER A 244 11.21 22.49 -13.58
N SER A 245 12.21 22.36 -12.70
CA SER A 245 13.48 23.02 -12.49
C SER A 245 14.42 22.05 -11.75
N THR A 246 15.70 22.08 -12.09
CA THR A 246 16.77 21.24 -11.53
C THR A 246 17.00 21.44 -10.01
N ALA A 247 16.34 22.44 -9.41
CA ALA A 247 16.49 22.82 -8.01
C ALA A 247 15.88 21.80 -7.02
N ASN A 248 14.70 21.22 -7.31
CA ASN A 248 14.02 20.33 -6.35
C ASN A 248 14.70 18.96 -6.20
N LYS A 249 15.40 18.47 -7.23
CA LYS A 249 16.22 17.25 -7.13
C LYS A 249 17.43 17.46 -6.22
N LEU A 250 18.04 18.65 -6.24
CA LEU A 250 19.20 18.95 -5.40
C LEU A 250 18.82 18.98 -3.92
N PHE A 251 17.65 19.56 -3.58
CA PHE A 251 17.15 19.63 -2.20
C PHE A 251 16.86 18.25 -1.58
N ILE A 252 16.24 17.33 -2.33
CA ILE A 252 15.96 15.97 -1.82
C ILE A 252 17.26 15.21 -1.56
N VAL A 253 18.22 15.30 -2.48
CA VAL A 253 19.53 14.64 -2.34
C VAL A 253 20.30 15.23 -1.16
N LEU A 254 20.32 16.56 -0.97
CA LEU A 254 21.00 17.20 0.16
C LEU A 254 20.39 16.80 1.51
N SER A 255 19.06 16.64 1.57
CA SER A 255 18.36 16.28 2.81
C SER A 255 18.66 14.85 3.26
N ILE A 256 18.78 13.91 2.31
CA ILE A 256 19.18 12.52 2.60
C ILE A 256 20.62 12.45 3.12
N PHE A 257 21.56 13.19 2.50
CA PHE A 257 22.94 13.26 2.98
C PHE A 257 23.06 13.92 4.36
N GLY A 258 22.23 14.93 4.66
CA GLY A 258 22.15 15.56 5.97
C GLY A 258 21.68 14.57 7.06
N ALA A 259 20.64 13.79 6.79
CA ALA A 259 20.14 12.78 7.72
C ALA A 259 21.19 11.68 7.99
N ILE A 260 21.86 11.17 6.95
CA ILE A 260 22.91 10.15 7.08
C ILE A 260 24.06 10.69 7.95
N ALA A 261 24.50 11.94 7.75
CA ALA A 261 25.56 12.55 8.54
C ALA A 261 25.18 12.69 10.03
N ILE A 262 23.92 13.01 10.34
CA ILE A 262 23.41 13.10 11.72
C ILE A 262 23.41 11.73 12.39
N PHE A 263 22.90 10.68 11.72
CA PHE A 263 22.89 9.32 12.28
C PHE A 263 24.30 8.73 12.44
N LEU A 264 25.22 9.01 11.51
CA LEU A 264 26.63 8.64 11.63
C LEU A 264 27.32 9.38 12.77
N GLY A 265 27.00 10.67 12.98
CA GLY A 265 27.53 11.45 14.10
C GLY A 265 27.07 10.92 15.47
N ILE A 266 25.79 10.56 15.58
CA ILE A 266 25.22 10.02 16.83
C ILE A 266 25.81 8.63 17.12
N SER A 267 25.88 7.75 16.12
CA SER A 267 26.46 6.40 16.30
C SER A 267 27.96 6.43 16.61
N TYR A 268 28.72 7.33 15.97
CA TYR A 268 30.14 7.52 16.25
C TYR A 268 30.38 7.96 17.71
N LYS A 269 29.59 8.92 18.22
CA LYS A 269 29.68 9.40 19.60
C LYS A 269 29.35 8.29 20.61
N TYR A 270 28.34 7.47 20.34
CA TYR A 270 27.95 6.35 21.21
C TYR A 270 29.01 5.23 21.20
N SER A 271 29.60 4.93 20.03
CA SER A 271 30.67 3.95 19.87
C SER A 271 31.94 4.36 20.64
N LEU A 272 32.40 5.61 20.48
CA LEU A 272 33.57 6.14 21.17
C LEU A 272 33.41 6.10 22.70
N PHE A 273 32.20 6.38 23.19
CA PHE A 273 31.88 6.31 24.61
C PHE A 273 31.88 4.86 25.13
N GLY A 274 31.38 3.91 24.32
CA GLY A 274 31.44 2.47 24.62
C GLY A 274 32.86 1.93 24.74
N PHE A 275 33.76 2.31 23.81
CA PHE A 275 35.17 1.91 23.84
C PHE A 275 35.91 2.42 25.09
N ARG A 276 35.68 3.69 25.48
CA ARG A 276 36.29 4.25 26.71
C ARG A 276 35.86 3.50 27.97
N LYS A 277 34.57 3.14 28.07
CA LYS A 277 34.03 2.42 29.24
C LYS A 277 34.58 0.99 29.32
N ARG A 278 34.82 0.33 28.18
CA ARG A 278 35.43 -1.00 28.12
C ARG A 278 36.91 -0.97 28.55
N ALA A 279 37.67 0.03 28.09
CA ALA A 279 39.07 0.20 28.47
C ALA A 279 39.25 0.44 29.98
N GLN A 280 38.43 1.32 30.59
CA GLN A 280 38.47 1.55 32.05
C GLN A 280 38.13 0.28 32.85
N LYS A 281 37.14 -0.50 32.40
CA LYS A 281 36.75 -1.76 33.06
C LYS A 281 37.86 -2.81 32.97
N GLN A 282 38.60 -2.85 31.86
CA GLN A 282 39.73 -3.75 31.67
C GLN A 282 40.93 -3.34 32.55
N TYR A 283 41.25 -2.04 32.60
CA TYR A 283 42.27 -1.49 33.49
C TYR A 283 42.00 -1.80 34.98
N LEU A 284 40.75 -1.62 35.43
CA LEU A 284 40.36 -1.94 36.82
C LEU A 284 40.49 -3.45 37.12
N ARG A 285 40.14 -4.33 36.18
CA ARG A 285 40.29 -5.78 36.34
C ARG A 285 41.76 -6.19 36.47
N GLU A 286 42.65 -5.62 35.66
CA GLU A 286 44.09 -5.88 35.76
C GLU A 286 44.68 -5.38 37.08
N LYS A 287 44.26 -4.18 37.54
CA LYS A 287 44.70 -3.63 38.82
C LYS A 287 44.32 -4.53 40.00
N ILE A 288 43.09 -5.04 40.02
CA ILE A 288 42.63 -6.02 41.04
C ILE A 288 43.44 -7.32 40.95
N LYS A 289 43.72 -7.82 39.75
CA LYS A 289 44.51 -9.05 39.54
C LYS A 289 45.95 -8.90 40.07
N ASN A 290 46.57 -7.74 39.87
CA ASN A 290 47.91 -7.44 40.36
C ASN A 290 47.96 -7.29 41.89
N ILE A 291 46.92 -6.70 42.50
CA ILE A 291 46.80 -6.63 43.97
C ILE A 291 46.67 -8.04 44.55
N LYS A 292 45.81 -8.90 43.99
CA LYS A 292 45.68 -10.30 44.43
C LYS A 292 46.99 -11.08 44.32
N LYS A 293 47.77 -10.87 43.25
CA LYS A 293 49.09 -11.51 43.11
C LYS A 293 50.08 -11.09 44.20
N LYS A 294 50.05 -9.83 44.66
CA LYS A 294 50.91 -9.33 45.73
C LYS A 294 50.50 -9.79 47.13
N MET A 295 49.24 -10.20 47.34
CA MET A 295 48.76 -10.71 48.62
C MET A 295 49.01 -12.21 48.83
N ASN A 296 49.28 -12.94 47.74
CA ASN A 296 49.54 -14.39 47.76
C ASN A 296 51.04 -14.72 47.80
N HIS A 297 51.89 -13.71 48.00
CA HIS A 297 53.34 -13.80 48.19
C HIS A 297 53.68 -13.11 49.51
#